data_AF-A0A2V1JSY2-F1
#
_entry.id   AF-A0A2V1JSY2-F1
#
_cell.length_a   1.000
_cell.length_b   1.000
_cell.length_c   1.000
_cell.angle_alpha   90.00
_cell.angle_beta   90.00
_cell.angle_gamma   90.00
#
_symmetry.space_group_name_H-M   'P 1'
#
loop_
_entity.id
_entity.type
_entity.pdbx_description
1 polymer ?
#
loop_
_entity_poly.entity_id
_entity_poly.type
_entity_poly.pdbx_seq_one_letter_code
_entity_poly.pdbx_strand_id
1 'polypeptide(L)'
;MNFKKRNRWYGLLLSFVLLFSLGGCGDVQTENPQPSIETSVTDTTQEASDAEAITDELDQSELQDQDDTAQSSDATQVSSTSASLDAIPAYEGYAFVEINNNQPFFTDADKQRTDAFEDYSELDSLGRCGVAYANICKELQPTEPRGKIGMVKPSGWHTVKYNDIIDGNYLYNRCHLIGFQLAGENANPKNLITGTRYLNVVGMLPFENAVDDYVDTTGNHVLYRVTPMFSGDELVARGVLMEAYSVEDQGAGIQFCYYVYNIQPGIGIDYQTGDSWEDASVVAKDNTTYRVTGTAHVQAQESQTESTETVTPQPAQQAVESTPPAQSEQGSEATVWISETGSKYHSKNNCGRMNPDKATQVTEQEAISMGLGKCSKCW
;
A
#
# COMPACT_ATOMS: atom_id res chain seq x y z
N MET A 1 -46.30 -48.40 -3.98
CA MET A 1 -46.12 -49.21 -2.74
C MET A 1 -44.91 -48.72 -1.96
N ASN A 2 -44.84 -49.01 -0.65
CA ASN A 2 -43.64 -48.77 0.17
C ASN A 2 -42.56 -49.83 -0.10
N PHE A 3 -41.27 -49.47 0.03
CA PHE A 3 -40.37 -50.15 0.98
C PHE A 3 -39.12 -49.31 1.29
N LYS A 4 -38.91 -49.00 2.58
CA LYS A 4 -37.67 -48.41 3.09
C LYS A 4 -36.60 -49.51 3.24
N LYS A 5 -35.32 -49.16 3.10
CA LYS A 5 -34.19 -49.91 3.71
C LYS A 5 -33.48 -49.05 4.75
N ARG A 6 -32.77 -49.69 5.68
CA ARG A 6 -32.37 -49.16 7.00
C ARG A 6 -30.86 -49.14 7.21
N ASN A 7 -30.45 -48.26 8.13
CA ASN A 7 -29.08 -47.99 8.57
C ASN A 7 -28.33 -49.21 9.12
N ARG A 8 -27.01 -49.22 8.94
CA ARG A 8 -25.96 -49.64 9.90
C ARG A 8 -24.92 -48.50 9.83
N TRP A 9 -24.52 -47.76 10.87
CA TRP A 9 -24.24 -48.07 12.28
C TRP A 9 -23.12 -49.11 12.48
N TYR A 10 -21.90 -48.60 12.49
CA TYR A 10 -20.80 -49.05 13.33
C TYR A 10 -20.11 -47.82 13.93
N GLY A 11 -19.82 -47.87 15.21
CA GLY A 11 -18.90 -46.95 15.89
C GLY A 11 -18.02 -47.77 16.82
N LEU A 12 -16.81 -47.28 17.10
CA LEU A 12 -15.92 -47.89 18.07
C LEU A 12 -15.04 -46.79 18.68
N LEU A 13 -14.99 -46.77 20.01
CA LEU A 13 -14.26 -45.79 20.82
C LEU A 13 -13.16 -46.50 21.61
N LEU A 14 -12.07 -45.78 21.84
CA LEU A 14 -11.01 -46.01 22.84
C LEU A 14 -10.32 -47.39 22.88
N SER A 15 -9.00 -47.34 23.02
CA SER A 15 -8.30 -48.13 24.04
C SER A 15 -7.09 -47.35 24.54
N PHE A 16 -7.19 -46.86 25.77
CA PHE A 16 -6.07 -46.32 26.54
C PHE A 16 -5.34 -47.52 27.16
N VAL A 17 -4.02 -47.62 27.00
CA VAL A 17 -3.19 -48.58 27.77
C VAL A 17 -1.99 -47.83 28.32
N LEU A 18 -1.80 -47.93 29.62
CA LEU A 18 -0.78 -47.23 30.41
C LEU A 18 -0.22 -48.24 31.41
N LEU A 19 1.09 -48.44 31.43
CA LEU A 19 1.75 -49.34 32.39
C LEU A 19 3.14 -48.82 32.77
N PHE A 20 3.45 -48.91 34.06
CA PHE A 20 4.59 -48.26 34.73
C PHE A 20 5.77 -49.22 34.93
N SER A 21 6.99 -48.69 34.86
CA SER A 21 8.10 -48.91 35.81
C SER A 21 9.34 -48.10 35.38
N LEU A 22 10.29 -47.67 36.23
CA LEU A 22 10.35 -47.22 37.64
C LEU A 22 11.85 -46.99 37.95
N GLY A 23 12.27 -45.88 38.60
CA GLY A 23 13.61 -45.81 39.24
C GLY A 23 14.32 -44.45 39.34
N GLY A 24 14.54 -43.98 40.58
CA GLY A 24 15.44 -42.85 40.95
C GLY A 24 14.78 -41.46 40.82
N CYS A 25 14.42 -40.70 41.87
CA CYS A 25 15.01 -40.33 43.18
C CYS A 25 15.98 -39.14 43.12
N GLY A 26 15.60 -37.99 43.71
CA GLY A 26 16.44 -36.79 43.80
C GLY A 26 15.73 -35.51 44.26
N ASP A 27 15.03 -35.52 45.40
CA ASP A 27 14.50 -34.31 46.05
C ASP A 27 15.56 -33.63 46.95
N VAL A 28 15.56 -32.30 47.03
CA VAL A 28 15.12 -31.51 48.22
C VAL A 28 15.43 -30.01 48.03
N GLN A 29 14.33 -29.25 48.06
CA GLN A 29 14.07 -27.86 48.47
C GLN A 29 15.21 -26.82 48.68
N THR A 30 14.88 -25.61 48.22
CA THR A 30 15.40 -24.30 48.65
C THR A 30 15.16 -24.00 50.13
N GLU A 31 16.07 -23.24 50.77
CA GLU A 31 15.72 -21.94 51.38
C GLU A 31 16.97 -21.10 51.70
N ASN A 32 16.78 -19.80 51.94
CA ASN A 32 17.82 -18.81 52.28
C ASN A 32 17.44 -18.17 53.63
N PRO A 33 18.40 -17.98 54.55
CA PRO A 33 18.63 -16.60 54.99
C PRO A 33 20.09 -16.22 55.27
N GLN A 34 20.38 -14.95 55.00
CA GLN A 34 21.61 -14.23 55.35
C GLN A 34 21.64 -13.83 56.85
N PRO A 35 22.82 -13.77 57.48
CA PRO A 35 23.07 -12.87 58.61
C PRO A 35 24.29 -11.94 58.43
N SER A 36 24.01 -10.64 58.59
CA SER A 36 24.84 -9.54 59.17
C SER A 36 26.37 -9.63 59.35
N ILE A 37 27.05 -8.62 58.78
CA ILE A 37 27.99 -7.67 59.41
C ILE A 37 29.27 -8.21 60.11
N GLU A 38 30.43 -7.78 59.60
CA GLU A 38 31.49 -7.19 60.43
C GLU A 38 32.23 -6.05 59.68
N THR A 39 32.56 -4.98 60.41
CA THR A 39 33.37 -3.80 59.97
C THR A 39 34.87 -4.10 60.23
N SER A 40 35.91 -3.41 59.76
CA SER A 40 36.14 -2.07 59.18
C SER A 40 37.51 -2.01 58.45
N VAL A 41 37.69 -1.21 57.37
CA VAL A 41 38.50 0.06 57.28
C VAL A 41 39.97 -0.04 57.73
N THR A 42 41.00 0.48 57.02
CA THR A 42 41.10 1.39 55.83
C THR A 42 41.72 0.65 54.61
N ASP A 43 42.46 1.16 53.58
CA ASP A 43 43.03 2.45 53.06
C ASP A 43 43.06 2.33 51.49
N THR A 44 42.92 3.35 50.62
CA THR A 44 43.75 4.56 50.29
C THR A 44 45.05 4.22 49.51
N THR A 45 45.35 4.67 48.27
CA THR A 45 44.80 5.66 47.30
C THR A 45 44.37 5.01 45.95
N GLN A 46 43.43 5.53 45.12
CA GLN A 46 43.54 6.62 44.09
C GLN A 46 44.82 6.61 43.22
N GLU A 47 44.83 6.91 41.89
CA GLU A 47 43.83 7.12 40.81
C GLU A 47 44.55 6.88 39.45
N ALA A 48 43.98 6.29 38.39
CA ALA A 48 43.14 6.86 37.29
C ALA A 48 43.87 7.75 36.25
N SER A 49 43.42 7.66 34.98
CA SER A 49 43.85 8.45 33.80
C SER A 49 45.29 8.18 33.27
N ASP A 50 45.67 8.51 32.02
CA ASP A 50 44.95 9.21 30.93
C ASP A 50 45.38 8.71 29.52
N ALA A 51 44.80 9.28 28.46
CA ALA A 51 45.21 9.07 27.05
C ALA A 51 46.06 10.23 26.49
N GLU A 52 46.82 10.01 25.41
CA GLU A 52 47.59 11.06 24.70
C GLU A 52 47.77 10.76 23.20
N ALA A 53 48.08 11.78 22.37
CA ALA A 53 48.12 11.66 20.91
C ALA A 53 49.03 12.66 20.16
N ILE A 54 49.55 12.20 18.99
CA ILE A 54 50.07 12.96 17.83
C ILE A 54 51.38 13.78 18.02
N THR A 55 52.38 13.44 17.21
CA THR A 55 53.15 14.32 16.28
C THR A 55 54.19 13.43 15.55
N ASP A 56 54.68 13.56 14.31
CA ASP A 56 54.55 14.44 13.12
C ASP A 56 55.99 14.65 12.59
N GLU A 57 56.35 14.13 11.39
CA GLU A 57 57.48 14.63 10.57
C GLU A 57 57.46 14.05 9.12
N LEU A 58 58.25 14.65 8.21
CA LEU A 58 58.17 14.50 6.75
C LEU A 58 59.51 14.08 6.12
N ASP A 59 59.47 13.39 4.97
CA ASP A 59 60.54 13.46 3.95
C ASP A 59 60.01 13.14 2.53
N GLN A 60 60.77 13.48 1.47
CA GLN A 60 60.41 13.37 0.05
C GLN A 60 61.49 12.70 -0.80
N SER A 61 61.10 11.80 -1.74
CA SER A 61 61.74 11.52 -3.06
C SER A 61 61.37 10.11 -3.57
N GLU A 62 61.51 9.73 -4.85
CA GLU A 62 61.16 10.39 -6.14
C GLU A 62 61.14 9.30 -7.25
N LEU A 63 60.56 9.59 -8.43
CA LEU A 63 60.72 8.90 -9.74
C LEU A 63 60.03 7.53 -10.03
N GLN A 64 58.91 7.64 -10.76
CA GLN A 64 58.65 7.10 -12.13
C GLN A 64 58.53 5.58 -12.46
N ASP A 65 57.42 5.28 -13.15
CA ASP A 65 57.18 4.39 -14.32
C ASP A 65 57.69 2.92 -14.28
N GLN A 66 56.88 1.89 -14.61
CA GLN A 66 55.98 1.77 -15.78
C GLN A 66 54.92 0.64 -15.61
N ASP A 67 54.07 0.40 -16.64
CA ASP A 67 53.04 -0.67 -16.83
C ASP A 67 53.28 -2.05 -16.14
N ASP A 68 52.25 -2.85 -15.80
CA ASP A 68 51.13 -3.25 -16.67
C ASP A 68 49.86 -3.74 -15.91
N THR A 69 48.78 -3.88 -16.66
CA THR A 69 47.38 -4.26 -16.39
C THR A 69 47.06 -5.35 -15.33
N ALA A 70 46.08 -5.05 -14.46
CA ALA A 70 45.09 -6.01 -13.95
C ALA A 70 43.80 -5.31 -13.46
N GLN A 71 42.65 -5.98 -13.59
CA GLN A 71 41.32 -5.43 -13.32
C GLN A 71 41.05 -5.11 -11.84
N SER A 72 40.38 -3.98 -11.58
CA SER A 72 39.33 -3.89 -10.56
C SER A 72 38.13 -3.15 -11.17
N SER A 73 36.92 -3.58 -10.86
CA SER A 73 35.70 -3.13 -11.55
C SER A 73 35.27 -1.74 -11.13
N ASP A 74 34.92 -0.92 -12.12
CA ASP A 74 34.33 0.41 -11.95
C ASP A 74 33.16 0.40 -10.95
N ALA A 75 33.25 1.26 -9.94
CA ALA A 75 32.17 1.52 -9.01
C ALA A 75 31.27 2.61 -9.60
N THR A 76 30.61 2.30 -10.72
CA THR A 76 29.75 3.23 -11.47
C THR A 76 28.60 3.71 -10.58
N GLN A 77 28.77 4.85 -9.91
CA GLN A 77 27.64 5.50 -9.23
C GLN A 77 26.65 5.97 -10.28
N VAL A 78 25.59 5.19 -10.48
CA VAL A 78 24.41 5.59 -11.24
C VAL A 78 23.72 6.70 -10.47
N SER A 79 24.14 7.94 -10.74
CA SER A 79 23.44 9.14 -10.28
C SER A 79 22.18 9.33 -11.13
N SER A 80 21.20 8.46 -10.91
CA SER A 80 19.82 8.75 -11.26
C SER A 80 19.37 9.89 -10.37
N THR A 81 18.94 11.00 -10.97
CA THR A 81 18.41 12.15 -10.24
C THR A 81 16.98 11.83 -9.77
N SER A 82 16.85 11.00 -8.74
CA SER A 82 15.62 10.87 -7.98
C SER A 82 15.22 12.23 -7.39
N ALA A 83 13.92 12.49 -7.29
CA ALA A 83 13.43 13.72 -6.68
C ALA A 83 13.77 13.72 -5.17
N SER A 84 14.56 14.70 -4.71
CA SER A 84 14.70 14.94 -3.26
C SER A 84 13.35 15.35 -2.66
N LEU A 85 13.15 15.10 -1.37
CA LEU A 85 12.01 15.65 -0.62
C LEU A 85 11.95 17.18 -0.70
N ASP A 86 13.10 17.86 -0.77
CA ASP A 86 13.17 19.33 -0.90
C ASP A 86 12.63 19.87 -2.24
N ALA A 87 12.50 18.99 -3.25
CA ALA A 87 11.96 19.32 -4.57
C ALA A 87 10.46 19.02 -4.70
N ILE A 88 9.85 18.40 -3.68
CA ILE A 88 8.42 18.09 -3.64
C ILE A 88 7.66 19.29 -3.05
N PRO A 89 6.64 19.84 -3.74
CA PRO A 89 5.81 20.92 -3.21
C PRO A 89 5.14 20.57 -1.87
N ALA A 90 4.78 21.61 -1.10
CA ALA A 90 3.92 21.43 0.08
C ALA A 90 2.51 21.00 -0.33
N TYR A 91 1.80 20.30 0.56
CA TYR A 91 0.41 19.90 0.32
C TYR A 91 -0.52 21.12 0.27
N GLU A 92 -1.01 21.46 -0.92
CA GLU A 92 -1.98 22.54 -1.15
C GLU A 92 -3.43 22.05 -1.26
N GLY A 93 -3.76 20.85 -0.76
CA GLY A 93 -5.12 20.30 -0.80
C GLY A 93 -5.40 19.26 -1.89
N TYR A 94 -4.44 18.97 -2.78
CA TYR A 94 -4.58 17.95 -3.82
C TYR A 94 -3.88 16.65 -3.42
N ALA A 95 -4.47 15.49 -3.74
CA ALA A 95 -3.93 14.18 -3.37
C ALA A 95 -2.55 13.89 -3.97
N PHE A 96 -2.21 14.57 -5.07
CA PHE A 96 -0.96 14.42 -5.81
C PHE A 96 -0.56 15.72 -6.51
N VAL A 97 0.68 15.77 -6.99
CA VAL A 97 1.25 16.88 -7.77
C VAL A 97 2.18 16.35 -8.86
N GLU A 98 2.19 16.98 -10.03
CA GLU A 98 3.10 16.64 -11.14
C GLU A 98 4.55 16.91 -10.73
N ILE A 99 5.42 15.92 -10.92
CA ILE A 99 6.87 16.02 -10.71
C ILE A 99 7.56 15.96 -12.08
N ASN A 100 8.69 16.64 -12.23
CA ASN A 100 9.54 16.59 -13.44
C ASN A 100 8.75 16.80 -14.75
N ASN A 101 7.81 17.75 -14.77
CA ASN A 101 6.92 18.01 -15.92
C ASN A 101 6.17 16.75 -16.42
N ASN A 102 5.76 15.89 -15.48
CA ASN A 102 5.09 14.61 -15.73
C ASN A 102 5.94 13.61 -16.54
N GLN A 103 7.28 13.77 -16.54
CA GLN A 103 8.23 12.86 -17.19
C GLN A 103 8.87 11.93 -16.13
N PRO A 104 8.79 10.60 -16.27
CA PRO A 104 9.43 9.68 -15.33
C PRO A 104 10.96 9.66 -15.51
N PHE A 105 11.70 9.40 -14.43
CA PHE A 105 13.15 9.31 -14.40
C PHE A 105 13.66 7.92 -14.84
N PHE A 106 13.02 7.31 -15.85
CA PHE A 106 13.52 6.08 -16.48
C PHE A 106 14.65 6.43 -17.45
N THR A 107 15.74 5.65 -17.42
CA THR A 107 16.83 5.77 -18.39
C THR A 107 16.39 5.26 -19.76
N ASP A 108 17.13 5.61 -20.81
CA ASP A 108 16.83 5.07 -22.14
C ASP A 108 17.17 3.57 -22.26
N ALA A 109 17.91 3.01 -21.29
CA ALA A 109 18.11 1.56 -21.15
C ALA A 109 16.90 0.87 -20.50
N ASP A 110 16.29 1.49 -19.48
CA ASP A 110 15.03 1.03 -18.90
C ASP A 110 13.93 0.96 -19.98
N LYS A 111 13.78 2.03 -20.77
CA LYS A 111 12.80 2.18 -21.87
C LYS A 111 12.97 1.19 -23.04
N GLN A 112 13.94 0.28 -22.98
CA GLN A 112 14.14 -0.80 -23.95
C GLN A 112 13.78 -2.19 -23.38
N ARG A 113 13.34 -2.28 -22.12
CA ARG A 113 12.98 -3.55 -21.47
C ARG A 113 11.56 -4.00 -21.81
N THR A 114 11.45 -5.12 -22.50
CA THR A 114 10.19 -5.86 -22.72
C THR A 114 10.23 -7.24 -22.03
N ASP A 115 11.00 -7.35 -20.95
CA ASP A 115 11.02 -8.51 -20.07
C ASP A 115 10.11 -8.27 -18.85
N ALA A 116 9.33 -9.27 -18.47
CA ALA A 116 8.51 -9.24 -17.26
C ALA A 116 9.41 -9.37 -16.03
N PHE A 117 9.40 -8.37 -15.15
CA PHE A 117 10.13 -8.40 -13.89
C PHE A 117 9.42 -7.63 -12.78
N GLU A 118 9.73 -8.02 -11.54
CA GLU A 118 9.46 -7.26 -10.32
C GLU A 118 10.75 -7.21 -9.50
N ASP A 119 11.05 -6.05 -8.93
CA ASP A 119 12.13 -5.82 -7.98
C ASP A 119 11.60 -5.05 -6.77
N TYR A 120 11.95 -5.55 -5.59
CA TYR A 120 11.49 -5.02 -4.31
C TYR A 120 12.71 -4.88 -3.40
N SER A 121 13.07 -3.62 -3.12
CA SER A 121 14.18 -3.26 -2.24
C SER A 121 14.11 -4.02 -0.91
N GLU A 122 15.27 -4.36 -0.35
CA GLU A 122 15.32 -4.75 1.06
C GLU A 122 14.73 -3.65 1.96
N LEU A 123 14.20 -4.06 3.11
CA LEU A 123 13.81 -3.10 4.14
C LEU A 123 15.05 -2.42 4.70
N ASP A 124 14.95 -1.13 4.98
CA ASP A 124 16.07 -0.38 5.57
C ASP A 124 16.30 -0.73 7.06
N SER A 125 17.28 -0.09 7.70
CA SER A 125 17.61 -0.31 9.11
C SER A 125 16.51 0.05 10.11
N LEU A 126 15.45 0.74 9.66
CA LEU A 126 14.25 1.08 10.44
C LEU A 126 13.04 0.21 10.06
N GLY A 127 13.24 -0.78 9.18
CA GLY A 127 12.18 -1.68 8.69
C GLY A 127 11.25 -1.04 7.66
N ARG A 128 11.68 0.05 7.02
CA ARG A 128 10.89 0.81 6.04
C ARG A 128 11.07 0.21 4.64
N CYS A 129 10.01 0.22 3.82
CA CYS A 129 10.10 -0.20 2.42
C CYS A 129 10.95 0.79 1.60
N GLY A 130 11.88 0.26 0.79
CA GLY A 130 12.54 1.02 -0.25
C GLY A 130 11.71 1.12 -1.54
N VAL A 131 12.39 1.26 -2.68
CA VAL A 131 11.78 1.31 -4.01
C VAL A 131 11.17 -0.04 -4.39
N ALA A 132 9.97 0.00 -4.97
CA ALA A 132 9.41 -1.10 -5.76
C ALA A 132 9.44 -0.71 -7.25
N TYR A 133 9.92 -1.60 -8.12
CA TYR A 133 10.09 -1.36 -9.56
C TYR A 133 9.72 -2.61 -10.35
N ALA A 134 8.85 -2.48 -11.34
CA ALA A 134 8.43 -3.59 -12.20
C ALA A 134 8.23 -3.14 -13.64
N ASN A 135 8.07 -4.13 -14.53
CA ASN A 135 7.61 -3.91 -15.90
C ASN A 135 6.25 -4.61 -16.08
N ILE A 136 5.20 -3.91 -15.69
CA ILE A 136 3.84 -4.44 -15.58
C ILE A 136 3.36 -4.91 -16.95
N CYS A 137 2.97 -6.17 -17.04
CA CYS A 137 2.47 -6.79 -18.25
C CYS A 137 1.49 -7.93 -17.91
N LYS A 138 0.93 -8.55 -18.95
CA LYS A 138 -0.08 -9.62 -18.83
C LYS A 138 0.42 -10.86 -18.07
N GLU A 139 1.73 -11.06 -17.95
CA GLU A 139 2.34 -12.20 -17.26
C GLU A 139 2.46 -12.02 -15.73
N LEU A 140 2.51 -10.78 -15.25
CA LEU A 140 2.61 -10.45 -13.81
C LEU A 140 1.23 -10.29 -13.14
N GLN A 141 0.19 -9.94 -13.90
CA GLN A 141 -1.16 -9.74 -13.36
C GLN A 141 -1.72 -11.01 -12.66
N PRO A 142 -2.50 -10.86 -11.58
CA PRO A 142 -2.94 -11.98 -10.74
C PRO A 142 -3.79 -13.01 -11.50
N THR A 143 -3.40 -14.28 -11.36
CA THR A 143 -4.16 -15.44 -11.85
C THR A 143 -5.08 -16.06 -10.81
N GLU A 144 -4.94 -15.67 -9.54
CA GLU A 144 -5.68 -16.18 -8.37
C GLU A 144 -6.30 -15.02 -7.56
N PRO A 145 -7.34 -15.24 -6.73
CA PRO A 145 -7.96 -14.21 -5.90
C PRO A 145 -7.03 -13.62 -4.83
N ARG A 146 -7.24 -12.35 -4.45
CA ARG A 146 -6.42 -11.66 -3.44
C ARG A 146 -6.52 -12.33 -2.06
N GLY A 147 -5.38 -12.84 -1.58
CA GLY A 147 -5.19 -13.34 -0.21
C GLY A 147 -5.25 -12.25 0.87
N LYS A 148 -5.24 -12.67 2.14
CA LYS A 148 -5.29 -11.78 3.31
C LYS A 148 -3.89 -11.28 3.69
N ILE A 149 -3.71 -9.97 3.73
CA ILE A 149 -2.43 -9.31 4.07
C ILE A 149 -2.31 -8.85 5.54
N GLY A 150 -3.33 -9.13 6.36
CA GLY A 150 -3.47 -8.57 7.72
C GLY A 150 -2.39 -8.96 8.73
N MET A 151 -1.54 -9.94 8.44
CA MET A 151 -0.38 -10.30 9.27
C MET A 151 0.78 -9.31 9.16
N VAL A 152 0.92 -8.62 8.02
CA VAL A 152 1.99 -7.66 7.78
C VAL A 152 1.77 -6.42 8.66
N LYS A 153 2.85 -5.85 9.16
CA LYS A 153 2.86 -4.59 9.92
C LYS A 153 4.08 -3.78 9.43
N PRO A 154 3.87 -2.83 8.51
CA PRO A 154 4.96 -1.97 8.04
C PRO A 154 5.53 -1.08 9.16
N SER A 155 6.59 -0.34 8.84
CA SER A 155 7.08 0.74 9.71
C SER A 155 5.97 1.72 10.10
N GLY A 156 5.96 2.15 11.38
CA GLY A 156 4.92 3.01 11.95
C GLY A 156 3.53 2.37 12.12
N TRP A 157 3.35 1.09 11.74
CA TRP A 157 2.01 0.48 11.72
C TRP A 157 1.37 0.35 13.09
N HIS A 158 0.21 0.96 13.26
CA HIS A 158 -0.77 0.58 14.26
C HIS A 158 -2.22 0.84 13.79
N THR A 159 -3.20 0.28 14.50
CA THR A 159 -4.61 0.30 14.08
C THR A 159 -5.34 1.50 14.71
N VAL A 160 -5.38 2.63 14.01
CA VAL A 160 -6.16 3.83 14.42
C VAL A 160 -7.54 3.82 13.76
N LYS A 161 -8.53 4.41 14.44
CA LYS A 161 -9.88 4.65 13.90
C LYS A 161 -10.37 6.07 14.16
N TYR A 162 -11.04 6.63 13.16
CA TYR A 162 -11.82 7.85 13.26
C TYR A 162 -13.17 7.60 12.61
N ASN A 163 -14.20 7.38 13.44
CA ASN A 163 -15.56 7.25 12.97
C ASN A 163 -16.04 8.59 12.41
N ASP A 164 -16.99 8.56 11.47
CA ASP A 164 -17.67 9.73 10.89
C ASP A 164 -16.77 10.73 10.10
N ILE A 165 -15.44 10.66 10.25
CA ILE A 165 -14.43 11.42 9.47
C ILE A 165 -13.89 10.58 8.31
N ILE A 166 -13.58 9.30 8.55
CA ILE A 166 -12.99 8.40 7.57
C ILE A 166 -14.02 7.33 7.22
N ASP A 167 -14.40 7.22 5.95
CA ASP A 167 -15.23 6.10 5.49
C ASP A 167 -14.52 4.75 5.78
N GLY A 168 -15.27 3.72 6.17
CA GLY A 168 -14.68 2.47 6.67
C GLY A 168 -13.98 2.59 8.04
N ASN A 169 -13.89 3.80 8.62
CA ASN A 169 -13.39 4.18 9.93
C ASN A 169 -11.88 3.98 10.20
N TYR A 170 -11.14 3.19 9.40
CA TYR A 170 -9.69 2.96 9.61
C TYR A 170 -8.84 4.00 8.90
N LEU A 171 -7.89 4.62 9.61
CA LEU A 171 -6.94 5.57 9.02
C LEU A 171 -5.96 4.89 8.06
N TYR A 172 -5.25 3.88 8.55
CA TYR A 172 -4.17 3.24 7.80
C TYR A 172 -4.64 1.99 7.07
N ASN A 173 -4.35 1.96 5.77
CA ASN A 173 -4.30 0.77 4.94
C ASN A 173 -2.88 0.21 4.91
N ARG A 174 -2.75 -1.10 4.70
CA ARG A 174 -1.49 -1.70 4.22
C ARG A 174 -1.41 -1.37 2.73
N CYS A 175 -0.88 -0.19 2.43
CA CYS A 175 -0.87 0.34 1.08
C CYS A 175 0.20 -0.38 0.28
N HIS A 176 -0.20 -1.00 -0.81
CA HIS A 176 0.71 -1.58 -1.78
C HIS A 176 1.54 -0.47 -2.45
N LEU A 177 2.80 -0.74 -2.80
CA LEU A 177 3.59 0.15 -3.67
C LEU A 177 3.33 -0.18 -5.14
N ILE A 178 3.31 -1.47 -5.46
CA ILE A 178 2.79 -2.01 -6.71
C ILE A 178 1.53 -2.81 -6.37
N GLY A 179 0.36 -2.28 -6.72
CA GLY A 179 -0.94 -2.87 -6.39
C GLY A 179 -1.09 -4.31 -6.86
N PHE A 180 -1.78 -5.13 -6.05
CA PHE A 180 -2.07 -6.54 -6.34
C PHE A 180 -2.67 -6.76 -7.74
N GLN A 181 -3.48 -5.83 -8.27
CA GLN A 181 -4.04 -5.94 -9.63
C GLN A 181 -2.97 -5.90 -10.74
N LEU A 182 -1.83 -5.25 -10.51
CA LEU A 182 -0.77 -5.07 -11.50
C LEU A 182 0.20 -6.28 -11.54
N ALA A 183 0.57 -6.80 -10.38
CA ALA A 183 1.68 -7.77 -10.24
C ALA A 183 1.35 -9.00 -9.37
N GLY A 184 0.12 -9.16 -8.89
CA GLY A 184 -0.31 -10.31 -8.09
C GLY A 184 0.33 -10.46 -6.70
N GLU A 185 1.36 -9.67 -6.37
CA GLU A 185 2.04 -9.78 -5.09
C GLU A 185 1.14 -9.40 -3.90
N ASN A 186 1.14 -10.25 -2.88
CA ASN A 186 0.08 -10.27 -1.88
C ASN A 186 0.54 -9.72 -0.53
N ALA A 187 1.15 -10.56 0.30
CA ALA A 187 1.58 -10.23 1.67
C ALA A 187 3.09 -9.95 1.77
N ASN A 188 3.72 -9.52 0.67
CA ASN A 188 5.14 -9.17 0.61
C ASN A 188 5.44 -7.95 1.51
N PRO A 189 6.25 -8.10 2.58
CA PRO A 189 6.54 -7.01 3.52
C PRO A 189 7.37 -5.87 2.91
N LYS A 190 8.02 -6.09 1.75
CA LYS A 190 8.77 -5.07 1.00
C LYS A 190 7.90 -4.23 0.05
N ASN A 191 6.66 -4.64 -0.17
CA ASN A 191 5.70 -3.98 -1.07
C ASN A 191 4.54 -3.32 -0.29
N LEU A 192 4.68 -3.12 1.03
CA LEU A 192 3.57 -2.69 1.89
C LEU A 192 4.02 -1.60 2.87
N ILE A 193 3.46 -0.40 2.76
CA ILE A 193 3.68 0.72 3.67
C ILE A 193 2.46 1.03 4.55
N THR A 194 2.68 1.76 5.65
CA THR A 194 1.63 2.41 6.43
C THR A 194 1.14 3.63 5.65
N GLY A 195 0.16 3.42 4.77
CA GLY A 195 -0.45 4.46 3.95
C GLY A 195 -1.85 4.81 4.44
N THR A 196 -2.28 6.06 4.34
CA THR A 196 -3.66 6.43 4.66
C THR A 196 -4.65 5.81 3.66
N ARG A 197 -5.91 5.69 4.07
CA ARG A 197 -7.00 5.32 3.15
C ARG A 197 -7.09 6.29 1.97
N TYR A 198 -6.95 7.59 2.21
CA TYR A 198 -6.97 8.61 1.15
C TYR A 198 -5.79 8.46 0.16
N LEU A 199 -4.56 8.20 0.62
CA LEU A 199 -3.43 7.87 -0.25
C LEU A 199 -3.75 6.66 -1.13
N ASN A 200 -4.17 5.56 -0.52
CA ASN A 200 -4.44 4.30 -1.20
C ASN A 200 -5.57 4.44 -2.25
N VAL A 201 -6.64 5.17 -1.93
CA VAL A 201 -7.89 5.17 -2.72
C VAL A 201 -8.03 6.36 -3.66
N VAL A 202 -7.69 7.56 -3.18
CA VAL A 202 -7.84 8.81 -3.94
C VAL A 202 -6.51 9.22 -4.59
N GLY A 203 -5.39 8.87 -3.97
CA GLY A 203 -4.05 9.15 -4.46
C GLY A 203 -3.57 8.17 -5.54
N MET A 204 -3.36 6.91 -5.18
CA MET A 204 -2.65 5.93 -6.02
C MET A 204 -3.54 5.22 -7.04
N LEU A 205 -4.70 4.71 -6.60
CA LEU A 205 -5.60 3.87 -7.40
C LEU A 205 -5.97 4.44 -8.80
N PRO A 206 -6.20 5.76 -9.00
CA PRO A 206 -6.51 6.29 -10.34
C PRO A 206 -5.40 6.02 -11.36
N PHE A 207 -4.14 6.04 -10.93
CA PHE A 207 -2.97 5.73 -11.76
C PHE A 207 -2.80 4.23 -11.95
N GLU A 208 -2.99 3.42 -10.90
CA GLU A 208 -2.95 1.96 -10.99
C GLU A 208 -3.99 1.44 -12.00
N ASN A 209 -5.22 1.93 -11.93
CA ASN A 209 -6.30 1.55 -12.85
C ASN A 209 -5.96 1.91 -14.31
N ALA A 210 -5.31 3.05 -14.55
CA ALA A 210 -4.91 3.44 -15.90
C ALA A 210 -3.84 2.50 -16.48
N VAL A 211 -2.84 2.12 -15.68
CA VAL A 211 -1.83 1.12 -16.06
C VAL A 211 -2.46 -0.24 -16.31
N ASP A 212 -3.34 -0.69 -15.41
CA ASP A 212 -4.02 -1.97 -15.53
C ASP A 212 -4.88 -2.04 -16.81
N ASP A 213 -5.76 -1.07 -17.07
CA ASP A 213 -6.60 -1.03 -18.27
C ASP A 213 -5.78 -0.90 -19.58
N TYR A 214 -4.63 -0.21 -19.56
CA TYR A 214 -3.72 -0.18 -20.70
C TYR A 214 -3.12 -1.56 -21.00
N VAL A 215 -2.58 -2.24 -19.99
CA VAL A 215 -2.00 -3.59 -20.12
C VAL A 215 -3.08 -4.62 -20.51
N ASP A 216 -4.29 -4.52 -19.94
CA ASP A 216 -5.45 -5.36 -20.27
C ASP A 216 -5.92 -5.21 -21.73
N THR A 217 -5.75 -4.00 -22.29
CA THR A 217 -6.25 -3.63 -23.62
C THR A 217 -5.22 -3.90 -24.73
N THR A 218 -3.94 -3.70 -24.44
CA THR A 218 -2.85 -3.77 -25.43
C THR A 218 -2.06 -5.07 -25.37
N GLY A 219 -1.84 -5.63 -24.17
CA GLY A 219 -0.83 -6.66 -23.93
C GLY A 219 0.61 -6.15 -23.88
N ASN A 220 0.82 -4.83 -23.96
CA ASN A 220 2.13 -4.17 -23.89
C ASN A 220 2.67 -4.13 -22.43
N HIS A 221 3.92 -3.67 -22.29
CA HIS A 221 4.60 -3.47 -21.02
C HIS A 221 4.52 -2.02 -20.54
N VAL A 222 4.47 -1.83 -19.21
CA VAL A 222 4.60 -0.53 -18.55
C VAL A 222 5.66 -0.60 -17.46
N LEU A 223 6.78 0.10 -17.67
CA LEU A 223 7.75 0.37 -16.61
C LEU A 223 7.05 1.17 -15.52
N TYR A 224 7.08 0.66 -14.30
CA TYR A 224 6.30 1.19 -13.18
C TYR A 224 7.15 1.17 -11.92
N ARG A 225 7.40 2.36 -11.35
CA ARG A 225 8.26 2.52 -10.17
C ARG A 225 7.57 3.37 -9.13
N VAL A 226 7.58 2.90 -7.88
CA VAL A 226 6.98 3.58 -6.74
C VAL A 226 8.01 3.66 -5.62
N THR A 227 8.34 4.89 -5.22
CA THR A 227 9.38 5.21 -4.25
C THR A 227 8.77 5.90 -3.02
N PRO A 228 8.75 5.25 -1.84
CA PRO A 228 8.33 5.88 -0.59
C PRO A 228 9.32 6.97 -0.17
N MET A 229 8.80 8.14 0.21
CA MET A 229 9.61 9.29 0.62
C MET A 229 9.45 9.53 2.12
N PHE A 230 10.50 9.26 2.90
CA PHE A 230 10.57 9.49 4.35
C PHE A 230 11.52 10.66 4.66
N SER A 231 11.18 11.55 5.59
CA SER A 231 12.14 12.55 6.08
C SER A 231 12.92 12.00 7.28
N GLY A 232 14.25 12.00 7.21
CA GLY A 232 15.10 11.50 8.30
C GLY A 232 14.79 10.05 8.71
N ASP A 233 14.59 9.84 10.00
CA ASP A 233 14.23 8.57 10.64
C ASP A 233 12.71 8.35 10.81
N GLU A 234 11.86 9.11 10.10
CA GLU A 234 10.41 8.92 10.08
C GLU A 234 10.01 7.49 9.69
N LEU A 235 9.09 6.88 10.45
CA LEU A 235 8.64 5.51 10.21
C LEU A 235 7.46 5.43 9.23
N VAL A 236 6.75 6.52 8.97
CA VAL A 236 5.66 6.63 7.99
C VAL A 236 6.11 7.54 6.86
N ALA A 237 5.93 7.11 5.61
CA ALA A 237 6.33 7.91 4.45
C ALA A 237 5.45 9.16 4.36
N ARG A 238 6.02 10.32 4.00
CA ARG A 238 5.29 11.56 3.71
C ARG A 238 4.39 11.43 2.47
N GLY A 239 4.72 10.48 1.60
CA GLY A 239 4.06 10.19 0.34
C GLY A 239 4.90 9.24 -0.51
N VAL A 240 4.45 8.98 -1.73
CA VAL A 240 5.16 8.16 -2.71
C VAL A 240 5.39 8.93 -4.01
N LEU A 241 6.57 8.80 -4.61
CA LEU A 241 6.79 9.18 -6.01
C LEU A 241 6.36 7.99 -6.88
N MET A 242 5.42 8.21 -7.81
CA MET A 242 4.92 7.22 -8.76
C MET A 242 5.32 7.61 -10.19
N GLU A 243 5.96 6.69 -10.89
CA GLU A 243 6.50 6.86 -12.23
C GLU A 243 5.99 5.75 -13.15
N ALA A 244 5.48 6.09 -14.33
CA ALA A 244 5.07 5.09 -15.32
C ALA A 244 5.43 5.47 -16.76
N TYR A 245 5.82 4.48 -17.55
CA TYR A 245 6.13 4.61 -18.99
C TYR A 245 5.79 3.33 -19.75
N SER A 246 4.90 3.44 -20.73
CA SER A 246 4.56 2.36 -21.67
C SER A 246 5.67 2.16 -22.70
N VAL A 247 6.14 0.91 -22.87
CA VAL A 247 7.40 0.63 -23.57
C VAL A 247 7.20 0.63 -25.09
N GLU A 248 6.31 -0.22 -25.60
CA GLU A 248 6.19 -0.51 -27.04
C GLU A 248 5.63 0.66 -27.86
N ASP A 249 4.87 1.58 -27.24
CA ASP A 249 4.36 2.80 -27.87
C ASP A 249 5.11 4.08 -27.45
N GLN A 250 6.22 3.93 -26.72
CA GLN A 250 7.15 5.01 -26.34
C GLN A 250 6.52 6.09 -25.44
N GLY A 251 5.70 5.69 -24.48
CA GLY A 251 5.01 6.58 -23.54
C GLY A 251 3.74 7.22 -24.11
N ALA A 252 3.27 6.77 -25.27
CA ALA A 252 2.10 7.32 -25.95
C ALA A 252 0.77 6.83 -25.37
N GLY A 253 0.76 5.68 -24.69
CA GLY A 253 -0.44 5.11 -24.04
C GLY A 253 -0.49 5.32 -22.52
N ILE A 254 0.66 5.26 -21.86
CA ILE A 254 0.91 5.60 -20.46
C ILE A 254 2.24 6.36 -20.36
N GLN A 255 2.19 7.61 -19.91
CA GLN A 255 3.34 8.27 -19.30
C GLN A 255 2.90 9.22 -18.18
N PHE A 256 3.52 9.10 -17.00
CA PHE A 256 3.39 10.07 -15.91
C PHE A 256 4.56 10.05 -14.90
N CYS A 257 4.63 11.11 -14.10
CA CYS A 257 5.47 11.25 -12.90
C CYS A 257 4.73 12.14 -11.87
N TYR A 258 4.22 11.54 -10.80
CA TYR A 258 3.44 12.21 -9.75
C TYR A 258 4.02 11.91 -8.37
N TYR A 259 4.05 12.91 -7.50
CA TYR A 259 4.15 12.67 -6.06
C TYR A 259 2.75 12.62 -5.47
N VAL A 260 2.48 11.63 -4.62
CA VAL A 260 1.17 11.37 -4.00
C VAL A 260 1.30 11.44 -2.48
N TYR A 261 0.55 12.33 -1.84
CA TYR A 261 0.71 12.67 -0.42
C TYR A 261 0.07 11.62 0.50
N ASN A 262 0.80 11.21 1.55
CA ASN A 262 0.30 10.28 2.58
C ASN A 262 -0.47 11.04 3.68
N ILE A 263 -1.47 11.81 3.26
CA ILE A 263 -2.35 12.61 4.15
C ILE A 263 -3.74 11.98 4.23
N GLN A 264 -4.54 12.40 5.20
CA GLN A 264 -5.96 12.04 5.30
C GLN A 264 -6.76 13.29 5.65
N PRO A 265 -7.77 13.70 4.85
CA PRO A 265 -8.59 14.85 5.20
C PRO A 265 -9.25 14.70 6.57
N GLY A 266 -9.22 15.77 7.36
CA GLY A 266 -9.67 15.82 8.74
C GLY A 266 -8.70 15.26 9.79
N ILE A 267 -7.49 14.81 9.41
CA ILE A 267 -6.56 14.10 10.30
C ILE A 267 -5.12 14.64 10.17
N GLY A 268 -4.53 14.97 11.31
CA GLY A 268 -3.10 15.23 11.45
C GLY A 268 -2.33 13.95 11.77
N ILE A 269 -1.10 13.84 11.26
CA ILE A 269 -0.25 12.64 11.35
C ILE A 269 1.14 13.04 11.85
N ASP A 270 1.62 12.35 12.89
CA ASP A 270 3.04 12.30 13.22
C ASP A 270 3.69 11.19 12.39
N TYR A 271 4.51 11.58 11.41
CA TYR A 271 5.20 10.66 10.53
C TYR A 271 6.37 9.93 11.23
N GLN A 272 6.80 10.41 12.40
CA GLN A 272 7.86 9.79 13.19
C GLN A 272 7.41 8.45 13.80
N THR A 273 6.17 8.38 14.28
CA THR A 273 5.62 7.20 14.99
C THR A 273 4.45 6.55 14.26
N GLY A 274 3.75 7.32 13.40
CA GLY A 274 2.44 7.00 12.86
C GLY A 274 1.27 7.49 13.73
N ASP A 275 1.52 8.14 14.88
CA ASP A 275 0.44 8.67 15.73
C ASP A 275 -0.39 9.73 14.98
N SER A 276 -1.63 9.97 15.42
CA SER A 276 -2.56 10.85 14.70
C SER A 276 -3.59 11.51 15.60
N TRP A 277 -4.17 12.63 15.13
CA TRP A 277 -5.19 13.41 15.82
C TRP A 277 -6.22 13.96 14.81
N GLU A 278 -7.40 14.34 15.29
CA GLU A 278 -8.38 15.06 14.48
C GLU A 278 -7.86 16.46 14.16
N ASP A 279 -7.72 16.78 12.87
CA ASP A 279 -7.22 18.06 12.39
C ASP A 279 -8.07 18.55 11.20
N ALA A 280 -9.09 19.35 11.52
CA ALA A 280 -9.99 19.95 10.55
C ALA A 280 -9.31 20.99 9.63
N SER A 281 -8.02 21.33 9.83
CA SER A 281 -7.27 22.17 8.88
C SER A 281 -6.73 21.38 7.69
N VAL A 282 -6.60 20.05 7.81
CA VAL A 282 -6.19 19.16 6.71
C VAL A 282 -7.39 18.93 5.79
N VAL A 283 -7.58 19.83 4.83
CA VAL A 283 -8.68 19.77 3.84
C VAL A 283 -8.21 19.20 2.51
N ALA A 284 -9.11 18.51 1.79
CA ALA A 284 -8.91 18.15 0.39
C ALA A 284 -9.73 19.07 -0.53
N LYS A 285 -9.20 19.26 -1.74
CA LYS A 285 -9.88 19.80 -2.92
C LYS A 285 -10.22 18.63 -3.86
N ASP A 286 -11.10 18.87 -4.82
CA ASP A 286 -11.40 17.90 -5.86
C ASP A 286 -10.20 17.69 -6.78
N ASN A 287 -9.80 16.43 -6.96
CA ASN A 287 -8.65 16.04 -7.79
C ASN A 287 -9.03 15.90 -9.28
N THR A 288 -9.81 16.85 -9.80
CA THR A 288 -10.49 16.80 -11.12
C THR A 288 -9.55 16.92 -12.32
N THR A 289 -8.25 17.17 -12.12
CA THR A 289 -7.25 17.23 -13.20
C THR A 289 -5.97 16.46 -12.83
N TYR A 290 -5.92 15.18 -13.18
CA TYR A 290 -4.67 14.45 -13.39
C TYR A 290 -4.51 14.10 -14.87
N ARG A 291 -3.28 13.81 -15.30
CA ARG A 291 -2.91 13.57 -16.69
C ARG A 291 -2.04 12.33 -16.79
N VAL A 292 -2.67 11.21 -17.09
CA VAL A 292 -1.95 10.07 -17.69
C VAL A 292 -1.85 10.35 -19.19
N THR A 293 -0.63 10.43 -19.71
CA THR A 293 -0.43 10.67 -21.14
C THR A 293 -0.80 9.40 -21.90
N GLY A 294 -1.89 9.44 -22.69
CA GLY A 294 -2.28 8.38 -23.62
C GLY A 294 -3.72 7.88 -23.51
N THR A 295 -4.38 8.06 -22.36
CA THR A 295 -5.84 7.90 -22.26
C THR A 295 -6.55 9.19 -22.67
N ALA A 296 -7.33 9.12 -23.75
CA ALA A 296 -8.16 10.24 -24.19
C ALA A 296 -9.34 10.43 -23.20
N HIS A 297 -9.23 11.48 -22.37
CA HIS A 297 -10.14 11.86 -21.29
C HIS A 297 -10.27 10.85 -20.13
N VAL A 298 -9.60 11.19 -19.01
CA VAL A 298 -10.25 11.09 -17.70
C VAL A 298 -10.46 12.52 -17.17
N GLN A 299 -11.51 13.17 -17.66
CA GLN A 299 -12.13 14.29 -16.96
C GLN A 299 -13.36 13.75 -16.25
N ALA A 300 -13.47 13.97 -14.95
CA ALA A 300 -14.70 13.67 -14.22
C ALA A 300 -15.82 14.56 -14.74
N GLN A 301 -16.99 13.98 -15.03
CA GLN A 301 -18.15 14.74 -15.50
C GLN A 301 -19.02 15.13 -14.30
N GLU A 302 -19.07 16.43 -14.01
CA GLU A 302 -19.87 16.99 -12.92
C GLU A 302 -21.37 16.83 -13.15
N SER A 303 -22.13 16.84 -12.04
CA SER A 303 -23.59 16.85 -12.05
C SER A 303 -24.14 18.10 -12.75
N GLN A 304 -25.16 17.94 -13.61
CA GLN A 304 -25.89 19.08 -14.16
C GLN A 304 -27.23 19.27 -13.44
N THR A 305 -27.40 20.46 -12.85
CA THR A 305 -28.61 20.89 -12.18
C THR A 305 -29.72 21.28 -13.16
N GLU A 306 -30.94 20.90 -12.79
CA GLU A 306 -32.19 21.67 -12.95
C GLU A 306 -32.41 22.47 -14.24
N SER A 307 -33.38 22.01 -15.05
CA SER A 307 -34.12 22.87 -15.98
C SER A 307 -35.62 22.86 -15.65
N THR A 308 -36.13 24.03 -15.27
CA THR A 308 -37.54 24.22 -14.88
C THR A 308 -38.45 24.33 -16.10
N GLU A 309 -39.56 23.59 -16.14
CA GLU A 309 -40.74 23.95 -16.92
C GLU A 309 -42.02 23.90 -16.07
N THR A 310 -42.98 24.77 -16.40
CA THR A 310 -44.09 25.16 -15.52
C THR A 310 -45.43 24.94 -16.20
N VAL A 311 -46.33 24.16 -15.58
CA VAL A 311 -47.74 24.06 -15.99
C VAL A 311 -48.66 24.17 -14.77
N THR A 312 -49.65 25.05 -14.87
CA THR A 312 -50.62 25.43 -13.81
C THR A 312 -51.93 24.59 -13.87
N PRO A 313 -52.86 24.68 -12.87
CA PRO A 313 -53.45 23.46 -12.27
C PRO A 313 -54.98 23.29 -12.45
N GLN A 314 -55.59 22.46 -11.58
CA GLN A 314 -57.02 22.42 -11.15
C GLN A 314 -57.93 21.35 -11.83
N PRO A 315 -58.86 20.64 -11.13
CA PRO A 315 -58.88 20.21 -9.71
C PRO A 315 -59.31 18.73 -9.45
N ALA A 316 -58.93 18.23 -8.26
CA ALA A 316 -59.67 17.34 -7.34
C ALA A 316 -60.61 16.20 -7.83
N GLN A 317 -60.30 14.97 -7.39
CA GLN A 317 -61.25 14.12 -6.65
C GLN A 317 -60.50 13.21 -5.64
N GLN A 318 -61.20 12.67 -4.65
CA GLN A 318 -60.60 12.11 -3.42
C GLN A 318 -60.52 10.58 -3.41
N ALA A 319 -59.39 10.03 -2.96
CA ALA A 319 -59.31 8.71 -2.31
C ALA A 319 -58.18 8.74 -1.26
N VAL A 320 -58.37 8.02 -0.15
CA VAL A 320 -57.48 8.07 1.03
C VAL A 320 -56.42 6.96 1.02
N GLU A 321 -55.16 7.32 1.28
CA GLU A 321 -54.25 6.51 2.11
C GLU A 321 -53.12 7.38 2.71
N SER A 322 -52.41 6.87 3.71
CA SER A 322 -51.62 7.69 4.66
C SER A 322 -50.12 7.76 4.36
N THR A 323 -49.55 8.98 4.41
CA THR A 323 -48.12 9.27 4.28
C THR A 323 -47.42 9.30 5.66
N PRO A 324 -46.18 8.78 5.82
CA PRO A 324 -45.50 8.65 7.13
C PRO A 324 -44.80 9.93 7.62
N PRO A 325 -44.34 9.98 8.89
CA PRO A 325 -43.39 10.99 9.35
C PRO A 325 -42.02 10.84 8.65
N ALA A 326 -41.37 11.96 8.36
CA ALA A 326 -40.09 11.98 7.65
C ALA A 326 -38.92 11.49 8.51
N GLN A 327 -37.96 10.82 7.88
CA GLN A 327 -36.59 10.66 8.37
C GLN A 327 -35.59 11.01 7.27
N SER A 328 -34.38 11.37 7.67
CA SER A 328 -33.34 12.01 6.86
C SER A 328 -32.81 11.14 5.71
N GLU A 329 -32.47 11.80 4.59
CA GLU A 329 -31.64 11.22 3.54
C GLU A 329 -30.23 10.93 4.09
N GLN A 330 -29.84 9.65 4.12
CA GLN A 330 -28.44 9.26 4.09
C GLN A 330 -28.07 8.97 2.63
N GLY A 331 -26.90 9.43 2.19
CA GLY A 331 -26.41 9.14 0.84
C GLY A 331 -26.26 7.62 0.65
N SER A 332 -26.93 7.06 -0.34
CA SER A 332 -26.88 5.62 -0.61
C SER A 332 -25.52 5.23 -1.17
N GLU A 333 -24.74 4.46 -0.41
CA GLU A 333 -23.47 3.89 -0.87
C GLU A 333 -23.67 3.11 -2.18
N ALA A 334 -22.88 3.45 -3.20
CA ALA A 334 -22.93 2.76 -4.49
C ALA A 334 -22.49 1.31 -4.30
N THR A 335 -23.39 0.36 -4.60
CA THR A 335 -23.10 -1.07 -4.53
C THR A 335 -22.67 -1.60 -5.89
N VAL A 336 -21.59 -2.38 -5.89
CA VAL A 336 -20.96 -2.95 -7.09
C VAL A 336 -20.89 -4.45 -7.00
N TRP A 337 -20.69 -5.09 -8.15
CA TRP A 337 -20.56 -6.52 -8.29
C TRP A 337 -19.10 -6.90 -8.48
N ILE A 338 -18.61 -7.81 -7.63
CA ILE A 338 -17.30 -8.44 -7.76
C ILE A 338 -17.50 -9.90 -8.17
N SER A 339 -16.53 -10.46 -8.90
CA SER A 339 -16.56 -11.87 -9.32
C SER A 339 -15.65 -12.72 -8.43
N GLU A 340 -15.93 -14.03 -8.36
CA GLU A 340 -15.19 -15.00 -7.54
C GLU A 340 -13.66 -14.99 -7.78
N THR A 341 -13.21 -14.63 -8.98
CA THR A 341 -11.79 -14.71 -9.40
C THR A 341 -11.29 -13.53 -10.23
N GLY A 342 -12.02 -12.41 -10.30
CA GLY A 342 -11.68 -11.28 -11.18
C GLY A 342 -11.06 -10.10 -10.42
N SER A 343 -10.09 -9.42 -11.03
CA SER A 343 -9.42 -8.23 -10.50
C SER A 343 -10.25 -6.93 -10.57
N LYS A 344 -11.49 -6.97 -11.05
CA LYS A 344 -12.31 -5.76 -11.30
C LYS A 344 -13.71 -5.84 -10.68
N TYR A 345 -14.26 -4.68 -10.36
CA TYR A 345 -15.64 -4.49 -9.92
C TYR A 345 -16.51 -3.83 -10.99
N HIS A 346 -17.82 -4.09 -10.92
CA HIS A 346 -18.74 -3.88 -12.03
C HIS A 346 -20.07 -3.23 -11.60
N SER A 347 -20.66 -2.40 -12.45
CA SER A 347 -22.02 -1.85 -12.25
C SER A 347 -23.14 -2.91 -12.31
N LYS A 348 -22.85 -4.08 -12.90
CA LYS A 348 -23.83 -5.13 -13.20
C LYS A 348 -23.23 -6.53 -13.05
N ASN A 349 -24.00 -7.46 -12.49
CA ASN A 349 -23.60 -8.85 -12.20
C ASN A 349 -23.38 -9.75 -13.42
N ASN A 350 -23.53 -9.22 -14.64
CA ASN A 350 -23.44 -9.96 -15.90
C ASN A 350 -22.46 -9.30 -16.90
N CYS A 351 -21.46 -8.57 -16.39
CA CYS A 351 -20.46 -7.92 -17.23
C CYS A 351 -19.46 -8.92 -17.83
N GLY A 352 -19.35 -8.96 -19.17
CA GLY A 352 -18.32 -9.70 -19.88
C GLY A 352 -18.45 -11.22 -19.73
N ARG A 353 -17.57 -11.82 -18.91
CA ARG A 353 -17.57 -13.26 -18.59
C ARG A 353 -17.97 -13.56 -17.14
N MET A 354 -18.41 -12.56 -16.37
CA MET A 354 -18.88 -12.74 -15.00
C MET A 354 -20.08 -13.70 -14.96
N ASN A 355 -20.04 -14.69 -14.06
CA ASN A 355 -21.19 -15.53 -13.76
C ASN A 355 -22.07 -14.83 -12.70
N PRO A 356 -23.32 -14.44 -13.01
CA PRO A 356 -24.19 -13.72 -12.08
C PRO A 356 -24.55 -14.55 -10.84
N ASP A 357 -24.61 -15.88 -10.95
CA ASP A 357 -24.92 -16.78 -9.82
C ASP A 357 -23.76 -16.89 -8.81
N LYS A 358 -22.59 -16.32 -9.14
CA LYS A 358 -21.38 -16.25 -8.32
C LYS A 358 -20.87 -14.82 -8.09
N ALA A 359 -21.62 -13.81 -8.54
CA ALA A 359 -21.25 -12.42 -8.33
C ALA A 359 -21.66 -11.99 -6.91
N THR A 360 -20.71 -11.48 -6.13
CA THR A 360 -20.98 -10.93 -4.80
C THR A 360 -21.23 -9.44 -4.92
N GLN A 361 -22.27 -8.93 -4.25
CA GLN A 361 -22.51 -7.50 -4.12
C GLN A 361 -21.78 -6.97 -2.88
N VAL A 362 -20.99 -5.92 -3.07
CA VAL A 362 -20.24 -5.18 -2.03
C VAL A 362 -20.40 -3.68 -2.28
N THR A 363 -19.90 -2.82 -1.40
CA THR A 363 -19.79 -1.39 -1.73
C THR A 363 -18.67 -1.16 -2.74
N GLU A 364 -18.76 -0.12 -3.58
CA GLU A 364 -17.67 0.27 -4.50
C GLU A 364 -16.35 0.41 -3.73
N GLN A 365 -16.43 0.95 -2.52
CA GLN A 365 -15.30 1.19 -1.64
C GLN A 365 -14.75 -0.06 -0.95
N GLU A 366 -15.58 -1.08 -0.65
CA GLU A 366 -15.08 -2.38 -0.18
C GLU A 366 -14.29 -3.07 -1.29
N ALA A 367 -14.82 -3.10 -2.52
CA ALA A 367 -14.11 -3.64 -3.69
C ALA A 367 -12.77 -2.91 -3.95
N ILE A 368 -12.77 -1.58 -3.86
CA ILE A 368 -11.56 -0.76 -3.94
C ILE A 368 -10.57 -1.09 -2.79
N SER A 369 -11.04 -1.30 -1.56
CA SER A 369 -10.16 -1.69 -0.45
C SER A 369 -9.60 -3.11 -0.60
N MET A 370 -10.30 -3.98 -1.34
CA MET A 370 -9.80 -5.27 -1.83
C MET A 370 -8.82 -5.10 -3.01
N GLY A 371 -8.57 -3.88 -3.49
CA GLY A 371 -7.67 -3.58 -4.62
C GLY A 371 -8.20 -4.07 -5.95
N LEU A 372 -9.51 -3.97 -6.16
CA LEU A 372 -10.15 -4.29 -7.43
C LEU A 372 -10.31 -3.00 -8.24
N GLY A 373 -9.94 -3.04 -9.52
CA GLY A 373 -10.07 -1.93 -10.46
C GLY A 373 -11.50 -1.73 -10.98
N LYS A 374 -11.79 -0.54 -11.52
CA LYS A 374 -13.11 -0.22 -12.08
C LYS A 374 -13.26 -0.82 -13.48
N CYS A 375 -14.31 -1.60 -13.75
CA CYS A 375 -14.47 -2.23 -15.07
C CYS A 375 -15.07 -1.30 -16.14
N SER A 376 -14.21 -0.79 -17.03
CA SER A 376 -14.45 -0.01 -18.25
C SER A 376 -15.29 -0.69 -19.36
N LYS A 377 -16.01 -1.78 -19.05
CA LYS A 377 -16.99 -2.46 -19.94
C LYS A 377 -18.42 -2.40 -19.38
N CYS A 378 -18.60 -1.71 -18.25
CA CYS A 378 -19.88 -1.48 -17.59
C CYS A 378 -19.98 -0.13 -16.87
N TRP A 379 -18.90 0.63 -16.89
CA TRP A 379 -18.78 2.06 -16.70
C TRP A 379 -18.18 2.63 -17.99
#